data_AF-A0A919N781-F1
#
_entry.id   AF-A0A919N781-F1
#
_cell.length_a   1.000
_cell.length_b   1.000
_cell.length_c   1.000
_cell.angle_alpha   90.00
_cell.angle_beta   90.00
_cell.angle_gamma   90.00
#
_symmetry.space_group_name_H-M   'P 1'
#
loop_
_entity.id
_entity.type
_entity.pdbx_description
1 polymer ?
#
loop_
_entity_poly.entity_id
_entity_poly.type
_entity_poly.pdbx_seq_one_letter_code
_entity_poly.pdbx_strand_id
1 'polypeptide(L)'
;MTVARYVARIAAFAVVQLLAFPFLPLPVAAVWMLAQGRWGLRRFDVIALATLTAAATVATGGGTLSGLGAAVAVTAPAVLFAVLVERWAPGWWLRHGDRFRPGRARLARIAAAAALSAVAALVLRAVITPGMSLSGVLLTLLGETAGTLLLASAARALGAFLPGPPADVAPLARTGGRSRR
;
A
#
# COMPACT_ATOMS: atom_id res chain seq x y z
N MET A 1 -15.56 -2.37 13.76
CA MET A 1 -14.48 -3.38 13.66
C MET A 1 -13.89 -3.58 15.04
N THR A 2 -13.72 -4.82 15.54
CA THR A 2 -13.15 -5.03 16.89
C THR A 2 -11.63 -4.80 16.90
N VAL A 3 -11.09 -4.38 18.04
CA VAL A 3 -9.63 -4.18 18.23
C VAL A 3 -8.87 -5.46 17.89
N ALA A 4 -9.35 -6.63 18.33
CA ALA A 4 -8.73 -7.92 18.03
C ALA A 4 -8.58 -8.20 16.52
N ARG A 5 -9.63 -7.92 15.72
CA ARG A 5 -9.57 -8.09 14.25
C ARG A 5 -8.61 -7.10 13.59
N TYR A 6 -8.50 -5.89 14.14
CA TYR A 6 -7.52 -4.90 13.65
C TYR A 6 -6.09 -5.38 13.87
N VAL A 7 -5.80 -5.80 15.11
CA VAL A 7 -4.47 -6.27 15.53
C VAL A 7 -4.06 -7.51 14.73
N ALA A 8 -4.93 -8.52 14.62
CA ALA A 8 -4.63 -9.72 13.84
C ALA A 8 -4.29 -9.42 12.38
N ARG A 9 -5.00 -8.47 11.77
CA ARG A 9 -4.74 -8.03 10.39
C ARG A 9 -3.41 -7.31 10.26
N ILE A 10 -3.11 -6.37 11.16
CA ILE A 10 -1.80 -5.69 11.15
C ILE A 10 -0.69 -6.71 11.33
N ALA A 11 -0.85 -7.66 12.25
CA ALA A 11 0.14 -8.71 12.47
C ALA A 11 0.38 -9.55 11.21
N ALA A 12 -0.68 -9.94 10.49
CA ALA A 12 -0.54 -10.66 9.23
C ALA A 12 0.23 -9.83 8.18
N PHE A 13 -0.11 -8.56 8.00
CA PHE A 13 0.63 -7.69 7.08
C PHE A 13 2.07 -7.45 7.52
N ALA A 14 2.32 -7.34 8.83
CA ALA A 14 3.65 -7.19 9.38
C ALA A 14 4.52 -8.41 9.06
N VAL A 15 4.00 -9.63 9.24
CA VAL A 15 4.70 -10.87 8.89
C VAL A 15 5.03 -10.89 7.39
N VAL A 16 4.06 -10.58 6.52
CA VAL A 16 4.28 -10.56 5.07
C VAL A 16 5.32 -9.50 4.69
N GLN A 17 5.26 -8.31 5.30
CA GLN A 17 6.22 -7.23 5.06
C GLN A 17 7.64 -7.63 5.48
N LEU A 18 7.78 -8.27 6.65
CA LEU A 18 9.07 -8.74 7.14
C LEU A 18 9.66 -9.84 6.25
N LEU A 19 8.83 -10.78 5.77
CA LEU A 19 9.26 -11.84 4.86
C LEU A 19 9.62 -11.32 3.46
N ALA A 20 8.94 -10.27 2.99
CA ALA A 20 9.20 -9.66 1.69
C ALA A 20 10.39 -8.69 1.70
N PHE A 21 10.83 -8.22 2.88
CA PHE A 21 11.94 -7.29 3.00
C PHE A 21 13.29 -8.01 2.89
N PRO A 22 14.28 -7.48 2.15
CA PRO A 22 14.29 -6.21 1.41
C PRO A 22 13.85 -6.31 -0.06
N PHE A 23 13.36 -7.47 -0.52
CA PHE A 23 13.21 -7.78 -1.96
C PHE A 23 11.98 -7.14 -2.63
N LEU A 24 10.82 -7.11 -1.97
CA LEU A 24 9.58 -6.55 -2.52
C LEU A 24 8.84 -5.68 -1.48
N PRO A 25 9.50 -4.66 -0.89
CA PRO A 25 8.91 -3.90 0.19
C PRO A 25 7.76 -3.01 -0.28
N LEU A 26 7.81 -2.49 -1.52
CA LEU A 26 6.79 -1.59 -2.04
C LEU A 26 5.48 -2.30 -2.43
N PRO A 27 5.48 -3.44 -3.15
CA PRO A 27 4.25 -4.12 -3.52
C PRO A 27 3.41 -4.49 -2.31
N VAL A 28 4.04 -5.06 -1.28
CA VAL A 28 3.37 -5.45 -0.04
C VAL A 28 2.82 -4.22 0.69
N ALA A 29 3.64 -3.18 0.85
CA ALA A 29 3.22 -1.92 1.44
C ALA A 29 2.05 -1.25 0.68
N ALA A 30 2.10 -1.25 -0.65
CA ALA A 30 1.08 -0.68 -1.52
C ALA A 30 -0.25 -1.43 -1.38
N VAL A 31 -0.20 -2.77 -1.36
CA VAL A 31 -1.39 -3.60 -1.13
C VAL A 31 -1.93 -3.44 0.29
N TRP A 32 -1.05 -3.34 1.29
CA TRP A 32 -1.44 -3.00 2.66
C TRP A 32 -2.21 -1.66 2.64
N MET A 33 -1.64 -0.59 2.09
CA MET A 33 -2.28 0.74 2.07
C MET A 33 -3.62 0.78 1.31
N LEU A 34 -3.78 -0.03 0.26
CA LEU A 34 -5.05 -0.19 -0.43
C LEU A 34 -6.08 -0.96 0.41
N ALA A 35 -5.67 -2.08 1.01
CA ALA A 35 -6.55 -2.92 1.81
C ALA A 35 -7.15 -2.17 3.02
N GLN A 36 -6.39 -1.23 3.58
CA GLN A 36 -6.77 -0.50 4.78
C GLN A 36 -7.62 0.74 4.51
N GLY A 37 -7.56 1.32 3.31
CA GLY A 37 -8.33 2.52 2.94
C GLY A 37 -9.84 2.41 3.22
N ARG A 38 -10.38 1.18 3.24
CA ARG A 38 -11.78 0.89 3.58
C ARG A 38 -12.17 1.19 5.03
N TRP A 39 -11.21 1.25 5.96
CA TRP A 39 -11.49 1.19 7.40
C TRP A 39 -11.25 2.51 8.15
N GLY A 40 -10.94 3.60 7.43
CA GLY A 40 -10.89 4.97 7.97
C GLY A 40 -9.70 5.31 8.87
N LEU A 41 -8.83 4.35 9.19
CA LEU A 41 -7.70 4.51 10.11
C LEU A 41 -6.32 4.58 9.43
N ARG A 42 -6.26 5.07 8.18
CA ARG A 42 -5.06 5.08 7.34
C ARG A 42 -3.82 5.65 8.03
N ARG A 43 -3.98 6.64 8.90
CA ARG A 43 -2.89 7.23 9.69
C ARG A 43 -2.13 6.20 10.55
N PHE A 44 -2.84 5.27 11.18
CA PHE A 44 -2.21 4.26 12.04
C PHE A 44 -1.52 3.18 11.20
N ASP A 45 -2.07 2.84 10.04
CA ASP A 45 -1.42 1.90 9.12
C ASP A 45 -0.13 2.49 8.55
N VAL A 46 -0.11 3.79 8.22
CA VAL A 46 1.09 4.50 7.77
C VAL A 46 2.17 4.47 8.86
N ILE A 47 1.80 4.75 10.12
CA ILE A 47 2.73 4.67 11.24
C ILE A 47 3.24 3.24 11.42
N ALA A 48 2.36 2.23 11.40
CA ALA A 48 2.75 0.83 11.55
C ALA A 48 3.70 0.37 10.44
N LEU A 49 3.40 0.69 9.18
CA LEU A 49 4.26 0.35 8.05
C LEU A 49 5.62 1.03 8.15
N ALA A 50 5.65 2.32 8.48
CA ALA A 50 6.90 3.08 8.62
C ALA A 50 7.77 2.48 9.74
N THR A 51 7.19 2.22 10.91
CA THR A 51 7.88 1.61 12.05
C THR A 51 8.42 0.22 11.72
N LEU A 52 7.63 -0.62 11.06
CA LEU A 52 8.07 -1.97 10.66
C LEU A 52 9.19 -1.92 9.63
N THR A 53 9.11 -1.02 8.65
CA THR A 53 10.16 -0.87 7.63
C THR A 53 11.46 -0.39 8.26
N ALA A 54 11.39 0.58 9.18
CA ALA A 54 12.55 1.03 9.93
C ALA A 54 13.15 -0.09 10.78
N ALA A 55 12.31 -0.81 11.53
CA ALA A 55 12.74 -1.93 12.38
C ALA A 55 13.37 -3.07 11.55
N ALA A 56 12.77 -3.43 10.41
CA ALA A 56 13.30 -4.45 9.51
C ALA A 56 14.69 -4.06 8.99
N THR A 57 14.85 -2.80 8.57
CA THR A 57 16.14 -2.27 8.09
C THR A 57 17.21 -2.35 9.18
N VAL A 58 16.86 -1.96 10.41
CA VAL A 58 17.78 -2.05 11.55
C VAL A 58 18.12 -3.49 11.90
N ALA A 59 17.13 -4.39 11.89
CA ALA A 59 17.33 -5.81 12.15
C ALA A 59 18.25 -6.49 11.12
N THR A 60 18.27 -5.99 9.88
CA THR A 60 19.18 -6.45 8.82
C THR A 60 20.58 -5.80 8.88
N GLY A 61 20.91 -5.06 9.94
CA GLY A 61 22.21 -4.43 10.15
C GLY A 61 22.31 -2.97 9.70
N GLY A 62 21.20 -2.33 9.32
CA GLY A 62 21.17 -0.90 9.04
C GLY A 62 21.23 -0.05 10.31
N GLY A 63 21.75 1.18 10.21
CA GLY A 63 21.64 2.17 11.28
C GLY A 63 20.23 2.76 11.38
N THR A 64 19.93 3.43 12.50
CA THR A 64 18.62 4.08 12.73
C THR A 64 18.27 5.11 11.67
N LEU A 65 19.25 5.91 11.23
CA LEU A 65 19.06 6.88 10.14
C LEU A 65 18.70 6.20 8.82
N SER A 66 19.38 5.11 8.47
CA SER A 66 19.03 4.33 7.27
C SER A 66 17.65 3.68 7.39
N GLY A 67 17.26 3.25 8.60
CA GLY A 67 15.91 2.73 8.86
C GLY A 67 14.83 3.80 8.64
N LEU A 68 15.05 5.03 9.09
CA LEU A 68 14.14 6.15 8.83
C LEU A 68 14.06 6.47 7.34
N GLY A 69 15.21 6.48 6.64
CA GLY A 69 15.24 6.65 5.19
C GLY A 69 14.42 5.59 4.47
N ALA A 70 14.64 4.32 4.79
CA ALA A 70 13.89 3.20 4.22
C ALA A 70 12.38 3.29 4.51
N ALA A 71 12.01 3.68 5.73
CA ALA A 71 10.62 3.89 6.10
C ALA A 71 9.93 4.92 5.21
N VAL A 72 10.58 6.06 4.94
CA VAL A 72 10.05 7.09 4.02
C VAL A 72 10.00 6.56 2.58
N ALA A 73 11.07 5.93 2.11
CA ALA A 73 11.19 5.43 0.74
C ALA A 73 10.21 4.31 0.37
N VAL A 74 9.67 3.59 1.37
CA VAL A 74 8.63 2.57 1.16
C VAL A 74 7.24 3.13 1.41
N THR A 75 7.06 3.86 2.51
CA THR A 75 5.73 4.29 2.97
C THR A 75 5.14 5.38 2.08
N ALA A 76 5.92 6.40 1.70
CA ALA A 76 5.40 7.50 0.91
C ALA A 76 4.93 7.04 -0.50
N PRO A 77 5.69 6.22 -1.24
CA PRO A 77 5.22 5.69 -2.52
C PRO A 77 4.02 4.74 -2.38
N ALA A 78 3.98 3.89 -1.34
CA ALA A 78 2.83 3.03 -1.07
C ALA A 78 1.54 3.84 -0.84
N VAL A 79 1.63 4.94 -0.09
CA VAL A 79 0.51 5.88 0.10
C VAL A 79 0.13 6.56 -1.22
N LEU A 80 1.11 7.00 -2.01
CA LEU A 80 0.89 7.60 -3.33
C LEU A 80 0.12 6.65 -4.24
N PHE A 81 0.56 5.39 -4.36
CA PHE A 81 -0.15 4.36 -5.13
C PHE A 81 -1.60 4.24 -4.69
N ALA A 82 -1.82 4.09 -3.38
CA ALA A 82 -3.15 3.85 -2.84
C ALA A 82 -4.09 5.05 -3.09
N VAL A 83 -3.59 6.29 -2.95
CA VAL A 83 -4.33 7.52 -3.26
C VAL A 83 -4.62 7.62 -4.77
N LEU A 84 -3.66 7.31 -5.64
CA LEU A 84 -3.86 7.36 -7.09
C LEU A 84 -4.91 6.35 -7.55
N VAL A 85 -4.87 5.11 -7.03
CA VAL A 85 -5.87 4.10 -7.34
C VAL A 85 -7.26 4.51 -6.85
N GLU A 86 -7.38 5.07 -5.64
CA GLU A 86 -8.65 5.59 -5.12
C GLU A 86 -9.23 6.70 -6.00
N ARG A 87 -8.39 7.60 -6.51
CA ARG A 87 -8.82 8.72 -7.36
C ARG A 87 -9.09 8.32 -8.81
N TRP A 88 -8.23 7.49 -9.41
CA TRP A 88 -8.27 7.18 -10.84
C TRP A 88 -9.13 5.96 -11.16
N ALA A 89 -9.26 5.03 -10.22
CA ALA A 89 -10.02 3.80 -10.33
C ALA A 89 -10.97 3.62 -9.12
N PRO A 90 -11.88 4.59 -8.86
CA PRO A 90 -12.76 4.53 -7.70
C PRO A 90 -13.61 3.26 -7.72
N GLY A 91 -13.69 2.59 -6.58
CA GLY A 91 -14.44 1.33 -6.43
C GLY A 91 -13.81 0.12 -7.12
N TRP A 92 -12.62 0.24 -7.75
CA TRP A 92 -11.90 -0.91 -8.30
C TRP A 92 -11.55 -1.90 -7.19
N TRP A 93 -10.91 -1.44 -6.12
CA TRP A 93 -10.53 -2.32 -5.02
C TRP A 93 -11.74 -3.07 -4.41
N LEU A 94 -12.89 -2.38 -4.33
CA LEU A 94 -14.14 -2.90 -3.76
C LEU A 94 -15.01 -3.66 -4.77
N ARG A 95 -14.62 -3.75 -6.04
CA ARG A 95 -15.39 -4.38 -7.15
C ARG A 95 -16.75 -3.73 -7.47
N HIS A 96 -17.20 -2.75 -6.69
CA HIS A 96 -18.49 -2.07 -6.88
C HIS A 96 -18.58 -1.31 -8.22
N GLY A 97 -17.44 -0.94 -8.81
CA GLY A 97 -17.38 -0.18 -10.06
C GLY A 97 -17.25 -1.03 -11.33
N ASP A 98 -17.14 -2.36 -11.25
CA ASP A 98 -16.73 -3.19 -12.40
C ASP A 98 -17.76 -3.25 -13.54
N ARG A 99 -19.04 -3.00 -13.26
CA ARG A 99 -20.14 -3.19 -14.24
C ARG A 99 -20.24 -2.10 -15.32
N PHE A 100 -19.66 -0.92 -15.12
CA PHE A 100 -20.01 0.28 -15.92
C PHE A 100 -18.84 0.94 -16.67
N ARG A 101 -17.61 0.39 -16.68
CA ARG A 101 -16.48 0.97 -17.43
C ARG A 101 -15.65 -0.08 -18.14
N PRO A 102 -15.10 0.21 -19.34
CA PRO A 102 -14.24 -0.72 -20.06
C PRO A 102 -12.99 -1.08 -19.24
N GLY A 103 -12.74 -2.39 -19.09
CA GLY A 103 -11.69 -2.92 -18.22
C GLY A 103 -10.27 -2.44 -18.58
N ARG A 104 -9.98 -2.26 -19.88
CA ARG A 104 -8.65 -1.86 -20.37
C ARG A 104 -8.19 -0.50 -19.84
N ALA A 105 -9.05 0.52 -19.91
CA ALA A 105 -8.72 1.87 -19.43
C ALA A 105 -8.44 1.91 -17.92
N ARG A 106 -9.04 0.98 -17.16
CA ARG A 106 -8.83 0.88 -15.72
C ARG A 106 -7.50 0.21 -15.39
N LEU A 107 -7.18 -0.90 -16.04
CA LEU A 107 -5.88 -1.56 -15.90
C LEU A 107 -4.73 -0.60 -16.27
N ALA A 108 -4.89 0.19 -17.33
CA ALA A 108 -3.91 1.21 -17.70
C ALA A 108 -3.68 2.25 -16.59
N ARG A 109 -4.75 2.70 -15.91
CA ARG A 109 -4.63 3.64 -14.77
C ARG A 109 -3.94 3.02 -13.56
N ILE A 110 -4.21 1.75 -13.27
CA ILE A 110 -3.57 1.05 -12.16
C ILE A 110 -2.10 0.79 -12.47
N ALA A 111 -1.77 0.40 -13.71
CA ALA A 111 -0.41 0.26 -14.18
C ALA A 111 0.35 1.60 -14.11
N ALA A 112 -0.29 2.70 -14.51
CA ALA A 112 0.28 4.04 -14.38
C ALA A 112 0.51 4.44 -12.91
N ALA A 113 -0.44 4.15 -12.02
CA ALA A 113 -0.26 4.39 -10.58
C ALA A 113 0.90 3.56 -10.00
N ALA A 114 1.01 2.28 -10.39
CA ALA A 114 2.09 1.40 -9.97
C ALA A 114 3.45 1.92 -10.47
N ALA A 115 3.53 2.32 -11.74
CA ALA A 115 4.75 2.89 -12.33
C ALA A 115 5.15 4.20 -11.63
N LEU A 116 4.22 5.12 -11.41
CA LEU A 116 4.51 6.38 -10.71
C LEU A 116 4.99 6.15 -9.27
N SER A 117 4.38 5.20 -8.57
CA SER A 117 4.82 4.79 -7.23
C SER A 117 6.22 4.18 -7.26
N ALA A 118 6.50 3.27 -8.21
CA ALA A 118 7.83 2.66 -8.35
C ALA A 118 8.91 3.70 -8.69
N VAL A 119 8.61 4.67 -9.56
CA VAL A 119 9.51 5.79 -9.84
C VAL A 119 9.75 6.62 -8.59
N ALA A 120 8.71 6.95 -7.82
CA ALA A 120 8.89 7.70 -6.57
C ALA A 120 9.75 6.94 -5.55
N ALA A 121 9.55 5.62 -5.41
CA ALA A 121 10.37 4.77 -4.55
C ALA A 121 11.83 4.73 -5.00
N LEU A 122 12.06 4.60 -6.31
CA LEU A 122 13.39 4.60 -6.90
C LEU A 122 14.12 5.94 -6.65
N VAL A 123 13.43 7.07 -6.86
CA VAL A 123 13.99 8.41 -6.62
C VAL A 123 14.40 8.56 -5.15
N LEU A 124 13.53 8.19 -4.21
CA LEU A 124 13.85 8.26 -2.78
C LEU A 124 14.99 7.32 -2.41
N ARG A 125 15.03 6.11 -2.98
CA ARG A 125 16.13 5.15 -2.76
C ARG A 125 17.46 5.66 -3.32
N ALA A 126 17.46 6.33 -4.47
CA ALA A 126 18.65 6.96 -5.05
C ALA A 126 19.22 8.07 -4.19
N VAL A 127 18.37 8.80 -3.47
CA VAL A 127 18.81 9.81 -2.49
C VAL A 127 19.44 9.17 -1.26
N ILE A 128 18.89 8.05 -0.78
CA ILE A 128 19.37 7.37 0.43
C ILE A 128 20.64 6.54 0.16
N THR A 129 20.72 5.92 -1.01
CA THR A 129 21.79 4.99 -1.39
C THR A 129 22.31 5.38 -2.77
N PRO A 130 23.24 6.35 -2.84
CA PRO A 130 23.83 6.77 -4.10
C PRO A 130 24.67 5.64 -4.71
N GLY A 131 24.80 5.65 -6.04
CA GLY A 131 25.66 4.69 -6.76
C GLY A 131 24.95 3.47 -7.35
N MET A 132 23.62 3.50 -7.51
CA MET A 132 22.92 2.45 -8.24
C MET A 132 23.36 2.42 -9.71
N SER A 133 23.72 1.22 -10.20
CA SER A 133 23.96 1.00 -11.62
C SER A 133 22.67 1.16 -12.43
N LEU A 134 22.80 1.49 -13.73
CA LEU A 134 21.65 1.60 -14.62
C LEU A 134 20.83 0.29 -14.66
N SER A 135 21.49 -0.87 -14.69
CA SER A 135 20.82 -2.17 -14.66
C SER A 135 20.08 -2.40 -13.34
N GLY A 136 20.66 -2.01 -12.19
CA GLY A 136 20.00 -2.08 -10.89
C GLY A 136 18.78 -1.17 -10.80
N VAL A 137 18.86 0.03 -11.37
CA VAL A 137 17.74 0.98 -11.51
C VAL A 137 16.60 0.35 -12.32
N LEU A 138 16.90 -0.20 -13.49
CA LEU A 138 15.90 -0.80 -14.38
C LEU A 138 15.24 -2.03 -13.75
N LEU A 139 16.02 -2.94 -13.16
CA LEU A 139 15.48 -4.13 -12.48
C LEU A 139 14.60 -3.75 -11.29
N THR A 140 15.02 -2.77 -10.49
CA THR A 140 14.20 -2.27 -9.37
C THR A 140 12.91 -1.67 -9.89
N LEU A 141 12.97 -0.78 -10.88
CA LEU A 141 11.77 -0.14 -11.43
C LEU A 141 10.78 -1.17 -12.00
N LEU A 142 11.28 -2.13 -12.79
CA LEU A 142 10.46 -3.20 -13.36
C LEU A 142 9.87 -4.10 -12.28
N GLY A 143 10.69 -4.55 -11.33
CA GLY A 143 10.27 -5.43 -10.23
C GLY A 143 9.23 -4.78 -9.33
N GLU A 144 9.42 -3.53 -8.93
CA GLU A 144 8.50 -2.80 -8.06
C GLU A 144 7.19 -2.47 -8.81
N THR A 145 7.26 -2.11 -10.10
CA THR A 145 6.07 -1.82 -10.92
C THR A 145 5.25 -3.09 -11.16
N ALA A 146 5.89 -4.15 -11.68
CA ALA A 146 5.24 -5.42 -11.97
C ALA A 146 4.74 -6.08 -10.69
N GLY A 147 5.55 -6.10 -9.63
CA GLY A 147 5.18 -6.64 -8.33
C GLY A 147 3.96 -5.93 -7.74
N THR A 148 3.93 -4.59 -7.78
CA THR A 148 2.78 -3.82 -7.28
C THR A 148 1.51 -4.13 -8.07
N LEU A 149 1.61 -4.16 -9.41
CA LEU A 149 0.48 -4.45 -10.28
C LEU A 149 -0.05 -5.88 -10.07
N LEU A 150 0.84 -6.87 -10.05
CA LEU A 150 0.52 -8.28 -9.87
C LEU A 150 -0.06 -8.53 -8.49
N LEU A 151 0.58 -8.05 -7.43
CA LEU A 151 0.13 -8.28 -6.06
C LEU A 151 -1.21 -7.58 -5.79
N ALA A 152 -1.41 -6.35 -6.27
CA ALA A 152 -2.69 -5.66 -6.14
C ALA A 152 -3.81 -6.40 -6.91
N SER A 153 -3.51 -6.91 -8.10
CA SER A 153 -4.48 -7.67 -8.91
C SER A 153 -4.81 -9.02 -8.27
N ALA A 154 -3.79 -9.75 -7.79
CA ALA A 154 -3.95 -11.02 -7.10
C ALA A 154 -4.69 -10.87 -5.78
N ALA A 155 -4.32 -9.89 -4.95
CA ALA A 155 -5.01 -9.61 -3.69
C ALA A 155 -6.48 -9.24 -3.92
N ARG A 156 -6.75 -8.42 -4.95
CA ARG A 156 -8.13 -8.15 -5.37
C ARG A 156 -8.82 -9.44 -5.80
N ALA A 157 -8.21 -10.28 -6.63
CA ALA A 157 -8.78 -11.54 -7.12
C ALA A 157 -9.12 -12.51 -5.97
N LEU A 158 -8.19 -12.70 -5.03
CA LEU A 158 -8.35 -13.52 -3.83
C LEU A 158 -9.44 -12.98 -2.89
N GLY A 159 -9.56 -11.66 -2.78
CA GLY A 159 -10.68 -11.01 -2.09
C GLY A 159 -12.05 -11.31 -2.70
N ALA A 160 -12.17 -11.93 -3.89
CA ALA A 160 -13.43 -12.49 -4.39
C ALA A 160 -13.98 -13.58 -3.48
N PHE A 161 -13.06 -14.40 -3.00
CA PHE A 161 -13.34 -15.70 -2.43
C PHE A 161 -13.51 -15.62 -0.93
N LEU A 162 -13.18 -14.47 -0.33
CA LEU A 162 -13.38 -14.19 1.09
C LEU A 162 -14.74 -13.53 1.29
N PRO A 163 -15.57 -14.01 2.24
CA PRO A 163 -16.86 -13.40 2.54
C PRO A 163 -16.68 -11.91 2.88
N GLY A 164 -17.51 -11.07 2.26
CA GLY A 164 -17.50 -9.63 2.50
C GLY A 164 -17.70 -9.32 3.98
N PRO A 165 -17.20 -8.18 4.50
CA PRO A 165 -17.52 -7.78 5.86
C PRO A 165 -19.03 -7.66 6.01
N PRO A 166 -19.58 -7.99 7.19
CA PRO A 166 -20.97 -7.70 7.48
C PRO A 166 -21.27 -6.22 7.25
N ALA A 167 -22.44 -5.94 6.68
CA ALA A 167 -22.90 -4.61 6.27
C ALA A 167 -22.98 -3.58 7.41
N ASP A 168 -22.82 -4.01 8.67
CA ASP A 168 -22.97 -3.18 9.88
C ASP A 168 -21.80 -2.23 10.18
N VAL A 169 -20.79 -2.16 9.33
CA VAL A 169 -19.72 -1.17 9.50
C VAL A 169 -20.12 0.13 8.81
N ALA A 170 -21.16 0.76 9.35
CA ALA A 170 -21.43 2.16 9.10
C ALA A 170 -20.18 2.98 9.46
N PRO A 171 -19.77 3.96 8.63
CA PRO A 171 -18.67 4.84 8.99
C PRO A 171 -19.03 5.58 10.28
N LEU A 172 -18.21 5.42 11.32
CA LEU A 172 -18.28 6.18 12.58
C LEU A 172 -17.87 7.66 12.38
N ALA A 173 -18.40 8.31 11.34
CA ALA A 173 -18.11 9.69 11.01
C ALA A 173 -19.35 10.37 10.41
N ARG A 174 -20.27 10.80 11.28
CA ARG A 174 -20.94 12.12 11.27
C ARG A 174 -22.03 12.19 12.35
N THR A 175 -21.64 12.06 13.62
CA THR A 175 -22.35 12.73 14.73
C THR A 175 -21.71 14.10 14.94
N GLY A 176 -21.74 14.93 13.89
CA GLY A 176 -21.36 16.35 13.95
C GLY A 176 -22.64 17.17 14.05
N GLY A 177 -22.85 17.81 15.20
CA GLY A 177 -24.12 18.35 15.65
C GLY A 177 -24.87 19.19 14.64
N ARG A 178 -26.12 18.79 14.38
CA ARG A 178 -27.19 19.70 13.97
C ARG A 178 -27.96 20.09 15.24
N SER A 179 -27.35 20.97 16.02
CA SER A 179 -28.10 21.81 16.96
C SER A 179 -28.94 22.76 16.11
N ARG A 180 -30.25 22.50 16.05
CA ARG A 180 -31.23 23.40 15.45
C ARG A 180 -31.40 24.59 16.39
N ARG A 181 -31.20 25.79 15.85
CA ARG A 181 -31.97 26.96 16.26
C ARG A 181 -33.30 26.93 15.52
#